data_AF-A0A8J2MMR3-F1
#
_entry.id   AF-A0A8J2MMR3-F1
#
_cell.length_a   1.000
_cell.length_b   1.000
_cell.length_c   1.000
_cell.angle_alpha   90.00
_cell.angle_beta   90.00
_cell.angle_gamma   90.00
#
_symmetry.space_group_name_H-M   'P 1'
#
loop_
_entity.id
_entity.type
_entity.pdbx_description
1 polymer ?
#
loop_
_entity_poly.entity_id
_entity_poly.type
_entity_poly.pdbx_seq_one_letter_code
_entity_poly.pdbx_strand_id
1 'polypeptide(L)'
;MDEEDENDFFCKWNPETDVIKEGKLETEQINMNIESSICQNQKAIRLAKSEVGSLNGILEVYLSEMQDRKQAWVEERQKKRMQFIEQVAILLQYKQIIANTQVPEITSSLRAGTNGAIKLNGQELTLLNSLNEIINPTINSNEKEEARYKKLQISVEQGMRIVNDSPIRIIDHNTGSEIKYLLDRISSCRLLSNMPSWLENTIFIQQMSAIAPTRVPRGSSSCFVIGSSESDCSSTNERGDDQTEKS
;
A
#
# COMPACT_ATOMS: atom_id res chain seq x y z
N MET A 1 -64.97 -68.65 25.34
CA MET A 1 -65.87 -68.67 26.49
C MET A 1 -65.07 -69.27 27.62
N ASP A 2 -64.43 -68.37 28.37
CA ASP A 2 -64.76 -68.05 29.77
C ASP A 2 -65.06 -69.27 30.66
N GLU A 3 -64.57 -69.41 31.88
CA GLU A 3 -63.80 -68.54 32.78
C GLU A 3 -63.26 -69.48 33.89
N GLU A 4 -62.41 -68.91 34.72
CA GLU A 4 -61.65 -69.47 35.85
C GLU A 4 -62.43 -70.38 36.83
N ASP A 5 -61.72 -71.33 37.45
CA ASP A 5 -61.70 -71.37 38.92
C ASP A 5 -60.45 -72.06 39.49
N GLU A 6 -59.96 -71.48 40.57
CA GLU A 6 -58.67 -71.65 41.22
C GLU A 6 -58.55 -72.88 42.15
N ASN A 7 -57.32 -73.06 42.64
CA ASN A 7 -56.93 -73.65 43.92
C ASN A 7 -56.68 -75.18 43.99
N ASP A 8 -55.41 -75.57 43.94
CA ASP A 8 -54.64 -75.88 45.17
C ASP A 8 -53.22 -76.36 44.80
N PHE A 9 -52.34 -75.41 44.44
CA PHE A 9 -50.94 -75.69 44.08
C PHE A 9 -50.00 -75.75 45.31
N PHE A 10 -50.50 -75.42 46.51
CA PHE A 10 -49.64 -75.14 47.66
C PHE A 10 -49.24 -76.33 48.55
N CYS A 11 -49.62 -77.57 48.22
CA CYS A 11 -49.42 -78.70 49.15
C CYS A 11 -48.38 -79.77 48.75
N LYS A 12 -47.53 -79.55 47.73
CA LYS A 12 -46.40 -80.47 47.45
C LYS A 12 -45.09 -79.74 47.17
N TRP A 13 -44.69 -78.89 48.12
CA TRP A 13 -43.30 -78.47 48.26
C TRP A 13 -42.59 -79.46 49.20
N ASN A 14 -41.51 -80.11 48.73
CA ASN A 14 -40.66 -80.99 49.52
C ASN A 14 -39.22 -80.43 49.46
N PRO A 15 -38.64 -79.96 50.58
CA PRO A 15 -37.46 -79.09 50.57
C PRO A 15 -36.11 -79.83 50.57
N GLU A 16 -36.05 -81.11 50.21
CA GLU A 16 -34.87 -81.96 50.51
C GLU A 16 -34.11 -82.58 49.32
N THR A 17 -34.33 -82.17 48.07
CA THR A 17 -33.57 -82.81 46.96
C THR A 17 -32.92 -81.94 45.90
N ASP A 18 -33.07 -80.61 45.93
CA ASP A 18 -32.24 -79.77 45.05
C ASP A 18 -31.12 -79.11 45.82
N VAL A 19 -30.08 -79.93 45.97
CA VAL A 19 -28.69 -79.54 46.18
C VAL A 19 -28.42 -78.18 45.54
N ILE A 20 -28.06 -77.24 46.42
CA ILE A 20 -27.31 -76.02 46.14
C ILE A 20 -26.39 -76.22 44.93
N LYS A 21 -26.75 -75.60 43.80
CA LYS A 21 -25.78 -75.09 42.84
C LYS A 21 -25.87 -73.57 42.85
N GLU A 22 -25.57 -73.00 44.00
CA GLU A 22 -25.26 -71.57 44.15
C GLU A 22 -24.09 -71.20 43.23
N GLY A 23 -24.38 -70.39 42.21
CA GLY A 23 -23.95 -68.99 42.22
C GLY A 23 -22.44 -68.67 42.23
N LYS A 24 -21.55 -69.59 41.86
CA LYS A 24 -20.10 -69.30 41.78
C LYS A 24 -19.51 -69.16 40.39
N LEU A 25 -20.22 -69.56 39.33
CA LEU A 25 -19.69 -69.50 37.95
C LEU A 25 -20.11 -68.25 37.16
N GLU A 26 -21.26 -67.65 37.45
CA GLU A 26 -21.72 -66.45 36.75
C GLU A 26 -21.07 -65.15 37.29
N THR A 27 -20.73 -65.10 38.57
CA THR A 27 -20.05 -63.93 39.18
C THR A 27 -18.61 -63.77 38.69
N GLU A 28 -17.87 -64.86 38.47
CA GLU A 28 -16.53 -64.81 37.86
C GLU A 28 -16.59 -64.47 36.38
N GLN A 29 -17.60 -64.93 35.64
CA GLN A 29 -17.76 -64.63 34.22
C GLN A 29 -18.23 -63.19 33.98
N ILE A 30 -19.09 -62.66 34.85
CA ILE A 30 -19.47 -61.24 34.89
C ILE A 30 -18.28 -60.37 35.32
N ASN A 31 -17.50 -60.76 36.34
CA ASN A 31 -16.28 -60.05 36.72
C ASN A 31 -15.22 -60.05 35.62
N MET A 32 -14.98 -61.19 34.95
CA MET A 32 -14.07 -61.27 33.80
C MET A 32 -14.54 -60.41 32.63
N ASN A 33 -15.85 -60.34 32.36
CA ASN A 33 -16.39 -59.46 31.32
C ASN A 33 -16.26 -57.98 31.70
N ILE A 34 -16.49 -57.63 32.98
CA ILE A 34 -16.33 -56.28 33.50
C ILE A 34 -14.85 -55.87 33.44
N GLU A 35 -13.93 -56.69 33.92
CA GLU A 35 -12.47 -56.45 33.86
C GLU A 35 -11.95 -56.37 32.42
N SER A 36 -12.45 -57.22 31.52
CA SER A 36 -12.18 -57.16 30.08
C SER A 36 -12.66 -55.84 29.47
N SER A 37 -13.89 -55.40 29.81
CA SER A 37 -14.43 -54.12 29.34
C SER A 37 -13.67 -52.91 29.92
N ILE A 38 -13.26 -52.96 31.19
CA ILE A 38 -12.46 -51.93 31.84
C ILE A 38 -11.09 -51.83 31.17
N CYS A 39 -10.47 -52.98 30.86
CA CYS A 39 -9.19 -53.04 30.15
C CYS A 39 -9.30 -52.47 28.74
N GLN A 40 -10.37 -52.82 28.00
CA GLN A 40 -10.64 -52.26 26.68
C GLN A 40 -10.88 -50.74 26.72
N ASN A 41 -11.67 -50.26 27.69
CA ASN A 41 -11.93 -48.83 27.89
C ASN A 41 -10.66 -48.06 28.27
N GLN A 42 -9.82 -48.62 29.15
CA GLN A 42 -8.52 -48.01 29.47
C GLN A 42 -7.59 -47.94 28.25
N LYS A 43 -7.60 -48.97 27.40
CA LYS A 43 -6.82 -48.97 26.14
C LYS A 43 -7.34 -47.91 25.17
N ALA A 44 -8.66 -47.77 25.04
CA ALA A 44 -9.29 -46.74 24.23
C ALA A 44 -8.97 -45.32 24.73
N ILE A 45 -9.03 -45.09 26.05
CA ILE A 45 -8.64 -43.81 26.67
C ILE A 45 -7.17 -43.48 26.42
N ARG A 46 -6.27 -44.48 26.50
CA ARG A 46 -4.84 -44.29 26.23
C ARG A 46 -4.58 -43.91 24.78
N LEU A 47 -5.25 -44.57 23.84
CA LEU A 47 -5.19 -44.25 22.41
C LEU A 47 -5.71 -42.83 22.14
N ALA A 48 -6.88 -42.48 22.66
CA ALA A 48 -7.45 -41.15 22.52
C ALA A 48 -6.51 -40.05 23.07
N LYS A 49 -5.88 -40.28 24.23
CA LYS A 49 -4.87 -39.35 24.79
C LYS A 49 -3.66 -39.20 23.87
N SER A 50 -3.17 -40.30 23.29
CA SER A 50 -2.03 -40.23 22.36
C SER A 50 -2.38 -39.50 21.06
N GLU A 51 -3.59 -39.69 20.53
CA GLU A 51 -4.08 -38.99 19.34
C GLU A 51 -4.25 -37.49 19.60
N VAL A 52 -4.84 -37.11 20.75
CA VAL A 52 -4.93 -35.70 21.17
C VAL A 52 -3.55 -35.07 21.32
N GLY A 53 -2.58 -35.80 21.89
CA GLY A 53 -1.19 -35.34 21.98
C GLY A 53 -0.54 -35.13 20.62
N SER A 54 -0.77 -36.04 19.67
CA SER A 54 -0.30 -35.93 18.28
C SER A 54 -0.92 -34.72 17.57
N LEU A 55 -2.23 -34.53 17.70
CA LEU A 55 -2.95 -33.39 17.14
C LEU A 55 -2.46 -32.06 17.73
N ASN A 56 -2.13 -32.03 19.03
CA ASN A 56 -1.55 -30.84 19.65
C ASN A 56 -0.18 -30.51 19.04
N GLY A 57 0.68 -31.51 18.82
CA GLY A 57 1.97 -31.31 18.14
C GLY A 57 1.81 -30.82 16.70
N ILE A 58 0.85 -31.36 15.96
CA ILE A 58 0.52 -30.89 14.59
C ILE A 58 0.05 -29.42 14.63
N LEU A 59 -0.80 -29.06 15.59
CA LEU A 59 -1.29 -27.70 15.75
C LEU A 59 -0.15 -26.72 16.06
N GLU A 60 0.77 -27.09 16.95
CA GLU A 60 1.93 -26.26 17.28
C GLU A 60 2.82 -25.99 16.05
N VAL A 61 3.12 -27.04 15.26
CA VAL A 61 3.86 -26.89 14.00
C VAL A 61 3.12 -25.98 13.03
N TYR A 62 1.82 -26.19 12.85
CA TYR A 62 1.00 -25.36 11.97
C TYR A 62 0.99 -23.88 12.38
N LEU A 63 0.82 -23.59 13.68
CA LEU A 63 0.83 -22.22 14.19
C LEU A 63 2.20 -21.57 14.01
N SER A 64 3.29 -22.31 14.23
CA SER A 64 4.66 -21.84 13.98
C SER A 64 4.85 -21.49 12.51
N GLU A 65 4.50 -22.40 11.58
CA GLU A 65 4.62 -22.13 10.14
C GLU A 65 3.79 -20.92 9.69
N MET A 66 2.58 -20.77 10.23
CA MET A 66 1.73 -19.61 9.94
C MET A 66 2.35 -18.30 10.42
N GLN A 67 3.03 -18.33 11.56
CA GLN A 67 3.75 -17.17 12.08
C GLN A 67 4.96 -16.82 11.21
N ASP A 68 5.72 -17.82 10.76
CA ASP A 68 6.85 -17.62 9.84
C ASP A 68 6.40 -17.05 8.49
N ARG A 69 5.30 -17.57 7.93
CA ARG A 69 4.71 -17.03 6.68
C ARG A 69 4.24 -15.59 6.85
N LYS A 70 3.61 -15.28 7.99
CA LYS A 70 3.19 -13.91 8.30
C LYS A 70 4.39 -12.97 8.37
N GLN A 71 5.47 -13.40 9.02
CA GLN A 71 6.69 -12.60 9.13
C GLN A 71 7.33 -12.36 7.76
N ALA A 72 7.50 -13.41 6.95
CA ALA A 72 8.03 -13.32 5.59
C ALA A 72 7.20 -12.36 4.71
N TRP A 73 5.87 -12.41 4.82
CA TRP A 73 4.98 -11.49 4.10
C TRP A 73 5.15 -10.03 4.52
N VAL A 74 5.33 -9.77 5.82
CA VAL A 74 5.58 -8.42 6.34
C VAL A 74 6.92 -7.88 5.82
N GLU A 75 7.97 -8.69 5.86
CA GLU A 75 9.31 -8.33 5.37
C GLU A 75 9.30 -8.05 3.86
N GLU A 76 8.66 -8.91 3.07
CA GLU A 76 8.53 -8.69 1.63
C GLU A 76 7.78 -7.39 1.31
N ARG A 77 6.69 -7.12 2.06
CA ARG A 77 5.92 -5.88 1.91
C ARG A 77 6.76 -4.65 2.27
N GLN A 78 7.53 -4.71 3.36
CA GLN A 78 8.43 -3.62 3.75
C GLN A 78 9.53 -3.40 2.69
N LYS A 79 10.13 -4.47 2.18
CA LYS A 79 11.15 -4.40 1.12
C LYS A 79 10.59 -3.75 -0.15
N LYS A 80 9.42 -4.19 -0.62
CA LYS A 80 8.75 -3.59 -1.80
C LYS A 80 8.45 -2.11 -1.59
N ARG A 81 8.01 -1.73 -0.38
CA ARG A 81 7.75 -0.32 -0.05
C ARG A 81 9.02 0.53 -0.08
N MET A 82 10.11 0.04 0.51
CA MET A 82 11.40 0.75 0.50
C MET A 82 11.93 0.92 -0.92
N GLN A 83 11.90 -0.14 -1.74
CA GLN A 83 12.29 -0.08 -3.15
C GLN A 83 11.47 0.93 -3.94
N PHE A 84 10.15 0.97 -3.72
CA PHE A 84 9.29 1.96 -4.38
C PHE A 84 9.63 3.40 -3.96
N ILE A 85 9.87 3.64 -2.67
CA ILE A 85 10.26 4.96 -2.17
C ILE A 85 11.59 5.41 -2.78
N GLU A 86 12.58 4.52 -2.84
CA GLU A 86 13.88 4.80 -3.46
C GLU A 86 13.72 5.14 -4.95
N GLN A 87 12.91 4.37 -5.68
CA GLN A 87 12.63 4.64 -7.10
C GLN A 87 11.97 6.02 -7.31
N VAL A 88 11.02 6.39 -6.46
CA VAL A 88 10.37 7.70 -6.53
C VAL A 88 11.36 8.82 -6.20
N ALA A 89 12.23 8.63 -5.21
CA ALA A 89 13.27 9.60 -4.88
C ALA A 89 14.24 9.85 -6.07
N ILE A 90 14.68 8.78 -6.72
CA ILE A 90 15.53 8.86 -7.92
C ILE A 90 14.78 9.57 -9.06
N LEU A 91 13.50 9.23 -9.29
CA LEU A 91 12.68 9.91 -10.30
C LEU A 91 12.60 11.42 -10.05
N LEU A 92 12.37 11.83 -8.80
CA LEU A 92 12.31 13.26 -8.44
C LEU A 92 13.66 13.94 -8.66
N GLN A 93 14.77 13.29 -8.31
CA GLN A 93 16.12 13.80 -8.59
C GLN A 93 16.35 13.98 -10.10
N TYR A 94 15.96 13.02 -10.92
CA TYR A 94 16.08 13.13 -12.38
C TYR A 94 15.20 14.23 -12.96
N LYS A 95 13.95 14.37 -12.51
CA LYS A 95 13.06 15.49 -12.89
C LYS A 95 13.72 16.83 -12.58
N GLN A 96 14.32 16.95 -11.41
CA GLN A 96 15.03 18.14 -10.97
C GLN A 96 16.24 18.47 -11.84
N ILE A 97 17.07 17.46 -12.15
CA ILE A 97 18.24 17.63 -13.03
C ILE A 97 17.81 18.13 -14.40
N ILE A 98 16.82 17.47 -15.01
CA ILE A 98 16.30 17.82 -16.34
C ILE A 98 15.71 19.25 -16.37
N ALA A 99 14.98 19.64 -15.31
CA ALA A 99 14.46 20.99 -15.19
C ALA A 99 15.60 22.02 -15.07
N ASN A 100 16.61 21.73 -14.25
CA ASN A 100 17.77 22.60 -14.08
C ASN A 100 18.57 22.79 -15.37
N THR A 101 18.63 21.79 -16.24
CA THR A 101 19.34 21.94 -17.53
C THR A 101 18.65 22.91 -18.49
N GLN A 102 17.42 23.35 -18.19
CA GLN A 102 16.72 24.40 -18.94
C GLN A 102 17.17 25.82 -18.53
N VAL A 103 17.90 25.96 -17.43
CA VAL A 103 18.43 27.25 -16.97
C VAL A 103 19.66 27.62 -17.81
N PRO A 104 19.66 28.77 -18.51
CA PRO A 104 20.70 29.12 -19.48
C PRO A 104 22.14 29.04 -18.93
N GLU A 105 22.35 29.44 -17.68
CA GLU A 105 23.64 29.41 -17.00
C GLU A 105 24.13 27.98 -16.75
N ILE A 106 23.21 27.08 -16.40
CA ILE A 106 23.49 25.65 -16.22
C ILE A 106 23.77 25.02 -17.57
N THR A 107 22.93 25.27 -18.58
CA THR A 107 23.13 24.77 -19.95
C THR A 107 24.48 25.23 -20.50
N SER A 108 24.86 26.50 -20.26
CA SER A 108 26.15 27.06 -20.70
C SER A 108 27.32 26.40 -19.99
N SER A 109 27.20 26.14 -18.68
CA SER A 109 28.22 25.42 -17.90
C SER A 109 28.40 23.99 -18.40
N LEU A 110 27.31 23.27 -18.68
CA LEU A 110 27.33 21.91 -19.26
C LEU A 110 27.89 21.89 -20.68
N ARG A 111 27.58 22.89 -21.51
CA ARG A 111 28.14 23.00 -22.88
C ARG A 111 29.64 23.27 -22.86
N ALA A 112 30.11 24.11 -21.95
CA ALA A 112 31.51 24.50 -21.84
C ALA A 112 32.36 23.53 -21.01
N GLY A 113 31.75 22.75 -20.10
CA GLY A 113 32.46 21.96 -19.10
C GLY A 113 33.10 22.81 -18.01
N THR A 114 32.40 23.86 -17.55
CA THR A 114 32.91 24.84 -16.56
C THR A 114 32.17 24.72 -15.22
N ASN A 115 32.65 25.39 -14.17
CA ASN A 115 32.02 25.40 -12.84
C ASN A 115 31.86 24.00 -12.21
N GLY A 116 32.68 23.03 -12.60
CA GLY A 116 32.56 21.63 -12.14
C GLY A 116 31.49 20.81 -12.87
N ALA A 117 30.93 21.33 -13.97
CA ALA A 117 30.08 20.60 -14.90
C ALA A 117 30.87 19.60 -15.73
N ILE A 118 30.24 18.48 -16.07
CA ILE A 118 30.68 17.66 -17.19
C ILE A 118 30.40 18.38 -18.50
N LYS A 119 31.29 18.23 -19.47
CA LYS A 119 31.07 18.74 -20.83
C LYS A 119 30.12 17.81 -21.58
N LEU A 120 28.97 18.33 -22.00
CA LEU A 120 27.99 17.63 -22.82
C LEU A 120 28.15 18.01 -24.29
N ASN A 121 27.97 17.03 -25.18
CA ASN A 121 27.93 17.26 -26.61
C ASN A 121 26.56 17.84 -27.04
N GLY A 122 26.45 18.27 -28.30
CA GLY A 122 25.22 18.87 -28.82
C GLY A 122 24.01 17.91 -28.77
N GLN A 123 24.23 16.62 -29.01
CA GLN A 123 23.17 15.60 -29.00
C GLN A 123 22.66 15.34 -27.57
N GLU A 124 23.55 15.25 -26.59
CA GLU A 124 23.21 15.11 -25.17
C GLU A 124 22.40 16.31 -24.68
N LEU A 125 22.76 17.54 -25.08
CA LEU A 125 22.00 18.74 -24.75
C LEU A 125 20.62 18.76 -25.42
N THR A 126 20.52 18.39 -26.70
CA THR A 126 19.24 18.27 -27.39
C THR A 126 18.35 17.21 -26.75
N LEU A 127 18.93 16.07 -26.35
CA LEU A 127 18.22 15.00 -25.65
C LEU A 127 17.63 15.51 -24.32
N LEU A 128 18.40 16.27 -23.52
CA LEU A 128 17.92 16.83 -22.26
C LEU A 128 16.73 17.78 -22.45
N ASN A 129 16.74 18.58 -23.52
CA ASN A 129 15.61 19.46 -23.85
C ASN A 129 14.37 18.65 -24.24
N SER A 130 14.51 17.63 -25.09
CA SER A 130 13.41 16.74 -25.46
C SER A 130 12.88 15.95 -24.25
N LEU A 131 13.77 15.53 -23.35
CA LEU A 131 13.40 14.86 -22.10
C LEU A 131 12.57 15.75 -21.18
N ASN A 132 12.86 17.05 -21.14
CA ASN A 132 12.09 17.98 -20.31
C ASN A 132 10.62 18.00 -20.69
N GLU A 133 10.29 18.00 -21.97
CA GLU A 133 8.89 17.99 -22.43
C GLU A 133 8.13 16.71 -22.05
N ILE A 134 8.82 15.57 -21.99
CA ILE A 134 8.21 14.28 -21.64
C ILE A 134 8.12 14.10 -20.13
N ILE A 135 9.22 14.39 -19.42
CA ILE A 135 9.38 14.09 -18.01
C ILE A 135 8.82 15.22 -17.13
N ASN A 136 8.88 16.48 -17.58
CA ASN A 136 8.33 17.65 -16.91
C ASN A 136 7.30 18.36 -17.83
N PRO A 137 6.21 17.68 -18.20
CA PRO A 137 5.26 18.23 -19.17
C PRO A 137 4.61 19.51 -18.63
N THR A 138 4.48 20.52 -19.49
CA THR A 138 3.71 21.71 -19.16
C THR A 138 2.22 21.36 -19.04
N ILE A 139 1.64 21.67 -17.87
CA ILE A 139 0.21 21.45 -17.58
C ILE A 139 -0.51 22.79 -17.66
N ASN A 140 -1.40 22.93 -18.64
CA ASN A 140 -2.21 24.13 -18.79
C ASN A 140 -3.55 23.95 -18.04
N SER A 141 -3.95 24.95 -17.25
CA SER A 141 -5.22 24.94 -16.51
C SER A 141 -6.45 24.83 -17.42
N ASN A 142 -6.33 25.28 -18.66
CA ASN A 142 -7.43 25.27 -19.63
C ASN A 142 -7.55 23.92 -20.37
N GLU A 143 -6.62 22.98 -20.15
CA GLU A 143 -6.69 21.64 -20.73
C GLU A 143 -7.73 20.77 -20.04
N LYS A 144 -8.41 19.94 -20.84
CA LYS A 144 -9.32 18.90 -20.34
C LYS A 144 -8.58 18.01 -19.34
N GLU A 145 -9.25 17.63 -18.26
CA GLU A 145 -8.68 16.82 -17.18
C GLU A 145 -8.07 15.50 -17.68
N GLU A 146 -8.75 14.81 -18.59
CA GLU A 146 -8.26 13.57 -19.19
C GLU A 146 -6.90 13.77 -19.91
N ALA A 147 -6.73 14.89 -20.62
CA ALA A 147 -5.48 15.21 -21.29
C ALA A 147 -4.35 15.47 -20.29
N ARG A 148 -4.65 16.19 -19.19
CA ARG A 148 -3.71 16.42 -18.09
C ARG A 148 -3.28 15.10 -17.44
N TYR A 149 -4.24 14.23 -17.12
CA TYR A 149 -3.95 12.92 -16.55
C TYR A 149 -3.07 12.07 -17.48
N LYS A 150 -3.39 12.04 -18.79
CA LYS A 150 -2.60 11.30 -19.78
C LYS A 150 -1.16 11.81 -19.88
N LYS A 151 -0.92 13.12 -19.86
CA LYS A 151 0.43 13.70 -19.84
C LYS A 151 1.21 13.28 -18.60
N LEU A 152 0.59 13.36 -17.43
CA LEU A 152 1.22 12.95 -16.17
C LEU A 152 1.51 11.46 -16.13
N GLN A 153 0.59 10.63 -16.64
CA GLN A 153 0.79 9.19 -16.75
C GLN A 153 2.00 8.86 -17.64
N ILE A 154 2.09 9.47 -18.83
CA ILE A 154 3.23 9.28 -19.74
C ILE A 154 4.53 9.72 -19.06
N SER A 155 4.53 10.88 -18.41
CA SER A 155 5.69 11.41 -17.68
C SER A 155 6.20 10.43 -16.62
N VAL A 156 5.31 9.89 -15.79
CA VAL A 156 5.67 8.92 -14.75
C VAL A 156 6.13 7.60 -15.38
N GLU A 157 5.43 7.10 -16.39
CA GLU A 157 5.79 5.83 -17.04
C GLU A 157 7.18 5.89 -17.67
N GLN A 158 7.47 6.95 -18.46
CA GLN A 158 8.79 7.13 -19.06
C GLN A 158 9.86 7.39 -18.00
N GLY A 159 9.56 8.19 -16.98
CA GLY A 159 10.46 8.42 -15.85
C GLY A 159 10.84 7.12 -15.14
N MET A 160 9.88 6.24 -14.87
CA MET A 160 10.13 4.95 -14.23
C MET A 160 10.93 4.00 -15.13
N ARG A 161 10.77 4.06 -16.45
CA ARG A 161 11.62 3.30 -17.38
C ARG A 161 13.08 3.73 -17.29
N ILE A 162 13.36 5.02 -17.07
CA ILE A 162 14.71 5.53 -16.82
C ILE A 162 15.24 4.99 -15.49
N VAL A 163 14.48 5.16 -14.40
CA VAL A 163 14.89 4.70 -13.06
C VAL A 163 15.23 3.21 -13.04
N ASN A 164 14.40 2.41 -13.71
CA ASN A 164 14.52 0.96 -13.79
C ASN A 164 15.56 0.45 -14.80
N ASP A 165 16.37 1.34 -15.40
CA ASP A 165 17.41 0.94 -16.36
C ASP A 165 16.84 0.13 -17.53
N SER A 166 15.69 0.59 -18.06
CA SER A 166 14.94 -0.16 -19.07
C SER A 166 15.65 -0.11 -20.44
N PRO A 167 15.76 -1.24 -21.16
CA PRO A 167 16.28 -1.27 -22.53
C PRO A 167 15.26 -0.74 -23.56
N ILE A 168 14.08 -0.32 -23.11
CA ILE A 168 13.02 0.21 -23.97
C ILE A 168 13.36 1.65 -24.37
N ARG A 169 13.17 1.95 -25.66
CA ARG A 169 13.37 3.30 -26.20
C ARG A 169 12.35 4.28 -25.63
N ILE A 170 12.83 5.48 -25.31
CA ILE A 170 12.02 6.57 -24.75
C ILE A 170 11.97 7.73 -25.74
N ILE A 171 13.13 8.21 -26.21
CA ILE A 171 13.25 9.30 -27.19
C ILE A 171 14.25 8.90 -28.26
N ASP A 172 13.83 8.97 -29.52
CA ASP A 172 14.62 8.60 -30.68
C ASP A 172 15.19 7.17 -30.57
N HIS A 173 16.52 7.05 -30.52
CA HIS A 173 17.23 5.81 -30.35
C HIS A 173 17.64 5.55 -28.89
N ASN A 174 17.42 6.51 -27.98
CA ASN A 174 17.87 6.44 -26.59
C ASN A 174 16.91 5.60 -25.74
N THR A 175 17.51 4.66 -25.03
CA THR A 175 16.87 3.77 -24.06
C THR A 175 16.85 4.37 -22.66
N GLY A 176 16.03 3.80 -21.77
CA GLY A 176 16.04 4.17 -20.35
C GLY A 176 17.43 4.06 -19.73
N SER A 177 18.20 3.03 -20.10
CA SER A 177 19.58 2.82 -19.66
C SER A 177 20.55 3.93 -20.07
N GLU A 178 20.53 4.33 -21.34
CA GLU A 178 21.41 5.40 -21.84
C GLU A 178 21.07 6.75 -21.21
N ILE A 179 19.77 7.03 -21.05
CA ILE A 179 19.30 8.26 -20.39
C ILE A 179 19.69 8.26 -18.91
N LYS A 180 19.53 7.13 -18.22
CA LYS A 180 19.94 6.96 -16.83
C LYS A 180 21.42 7.24 -16.67
N TYR A 181 22.25 6.64 -17.52
CA TYR A 181 23.70 6.87 -17.53
C TYR A 181 24.07 8.35 -17.70
N LEU A 182 23.39 9.07 -18.61
CA LEU A 182 23.59 10.51 -18.78
C LEU A 182 23.20 11.29 -17.51
N LEU A 183 22.04 11.01 -16.93
CA LEU A 183 21.54 11.71 -15.74
C LEU A 183 22.41 11.42 -14.51
N ASP A 184 22.91 10.20 -14.36
CA ASP A 184 23.84 9.82 -13.29
C ASP A 184 25.21 10.50 -13.44
N ARG A 185 25.69 10.67 -14.67
CA ARG A 185 26.90 11.47 -14.95
C ARG A 185 26.70 12.94 -14.56
N ILE A 186 25.54 13.51 -14.86
CA ILE A 186 25.21 14.90 -14.48
C ILE A 186 25.05 15.01 -12.97
N SER A 187 24.38 14.06 -12.33
CA SER A 187 24.16 14.08 -10.87
C SER A 187 25.46 13.99 -10.08
N SER A 188 26.44 13.26 -10.62
CA SER A 188 27.76 13.06 -9.99
C SER A 188 28.73 14.22 -10.19
N CYS A 189 28.37 15.24 -10.99
CA CYS A 189 29.23 16.39 -11.22
C CYS A 189 29.14 17.42 -10.09
N ARG A 190 30.18 18.25 -9.94
CA ARG A 190 30.23 19.28 -8.87
C ARG A 190 29.49 20.56 -9.23
N LEU A 191 28.78 20.59 -10.36
CA LEU A 191 28.10 21.80 -10.86
C LEU A 191 27.11 22.37 -9.85
N LEU A 192 26.23 21.53 -9.31
CA LEU A 192 25.24 21.96 -8.33
C LEU A 192 25.88 22.35 -7.00
N SER A 193 27.00 21.72 -6.61
CA SER A 193 27.73 22.05 -5.37
C SER A 193 28.57 23.33 -5.47
N ASN A 194 28.95 23.73 -6.68
CA ASN A 194 29.73 24.95 -6.95
C ASN A 194 28.84 26.11 -7.40
N MET A 195 27.53 25.97 -7.29
CA MET A 195 26.58 26.95 -7.81
C MET A 195 26.60 28.22 -6.95
N PRO A 196 26.64 29.41 -7.55
CA PRO A 196 26.45 30.64 -6.80
C PRO A 196 25.06 30.69 -6.16
N SER A 197 24.96 31.18 -4.93
CA SER A 197 23.69 31.24 -4.18
C SER A 197 22.58 32.03 -4.88
N TRP A 198 22.93 33.02 -5.71
CA TRP A 198 21.94 33.74 -6.52
C TRP A 198 21.29 32.84 -7.56
N LEU A 199 22.04 31.91 -8.17
CA LEU A 199 21.54 31.00 -9.19
C LEU A 199 20.68 29.90 -8.55
N GLU A 200 21.06 29.45 -7.34
CA GLU A 200 20.21 28.57 -6.52
C GLU A 200 18.86 29.24 -6.21
N ASN A 201 18.88 30.51 -5.80
CA ASN A 201 17.66 31.28 -5.53
C ASN A 201 16.81 31.47 -6.80
N THR A 202 17.42 31.71 -7.96
CA THR A 202 16.69 31.82 -9.23
C THR A 202 15.98 30.51 -9.59
N ILE A 203 16.66 29.37 -9.45
CA ILE A 203 16.07 28.05 -9.67
C ILE A 203 14.89 27.84 -8.72
N PHE A 204 15.08 28.13 -7.44
CA PHE A 204 14.03 27.99 -6.44
C PHE A 204 12.81 28.86 -6.75
N ILE A 205 13.00 30.13 -7.09
CA ILE A 205 11.92 31.06 -7.45
C ILE A 205 11.19 30.57 -8.71
N GLN A 206 11.92 30.13 -9.74
CA GLN A 206 11.34 29.62 -10.98
C GLN A 206 10.47 28.38 -10.72
N GLN A 207 10.92 27.48 -9.85
CA GLN A 207 10.16 26.30 -9.45
C GLN A 207 8.89 26.64 -8.67
N MET A 208 9.00 27.53 -7.69
CA MET A 208 7.83 27.99 -6.91
C MET A 208 6.82 28.71 -7.80
N SER A 209 7.29 29.48 -8.78
CA SER A 209 6.43 30.19 -9.73
C SER A 209 5.70 29.25 -10.69
N ALA A 210 6.31 28.10 -11.04
CA ALA A 210 5.66 27.08 -11.87
C ALA A 210 4.57 26.29 -11.12
N ILE A 211 4.63 26.25 -9.78
CA ILE A 211 3.67 25.56 -8.90
C ILE A 211 2.54 26.50 -8.46
N ALA A 212 2.75 27.80 -8.53
CA ALA A 212 1.75 28.79 -8.13
C ALA A 212 0.49 28.66 -9.03
N PRO A 213 -0.71 28.44 -8.45
CA PRO A 213 -1.92 28.44 -9.25
C PRO A 213 -2.06 29.82 -9.88
N THR A 214 -2.03 29.88 -11.21
CA THR A 214 -2.43 31.07 -11.96
C THR A 214 -3.88 31.34 -11.60
N ARG A 215 -4.10 32.30 -10.69
CA ARG A 215 -5.43 32.86 -10.44
C ARG A 215 -5.92 33.41 -11.76
N VAL A 216 -6.79 32.66 -12.42
CA VAL A 216 -7.59 33.19 -13.51
C VAL A 216 -8.34 34.39 -12.93
N PRO A 217 -8.24 35.60 -13.51
CA PRO A 217 -9.07 36.70 -13.09
C PRO A 217 -10.51 36.33 -13.47
N ARG A 218 -11.24 35.71 -12.54
CA ARG A 218 -12.70 35.76 -12.56
C ARG A 218 -13.03 37.23 -12.39
N GLY A 219 -13.56 37.82 -13.45
CA GLY A 219 -14.10 39.17 -13.40
C GLY A 219 -15.09 39.28 -12.24
N SER A 220 -14.64 39.90 -11.17
CA SER A 220 -15.43 40.84 -10.38
C SER A 220 -14.43 41.64 -9.56
N SER A 221 -14.32 42.91 -9.92
CA SER A 221 -13.61 43.93 -9.16
C SER A 221 -14.09 43.90 -7.70
N SER A 222 -13.17 43.59 -6.79
CA SER A 222 -13.21 44.14 -5.43
C SER A 222 -11.82 44.05 -4.85
N CYS A 223 -11.10 45.17 -4.95
CA CYS A 223 -9.84 45.38 -4.28
C CYS A 223 -10.10 45.37 -2.77
N PHE A 224 -9.50 44.43 -2.04
CA PHE A 224 -9.36 44.55 -0.59
C PHE A 224 -8.48 45.79 -0.32
N VAL A 225 -9.12 46.89 0.08
CA VAL A 225 -8.45 48.00 0.74
C VAL A 225 -8.39 47.65 2.23
N ILE A 226 -7.17 47.43 2.72
CA ILE A 226 -6.88 47.29 4.15
C ILE A 226 -6.64 48.71 4.70
N GLY A 227 -7.54 49.12 5.59
CA GLY A 227 -7.25 49.98 6.75
C GLY A 227 -7.21 51.50 6.54
N SER A 228 -8.23 52.19 7.05
CA SER A 228 -8.08 53.26 8.06
C SER A 228 -9.42 53.62 8.70
N SER A 229 -9.47 53.37 10.00
CA SER A 229 -10.18 54.02 11.13
C SER A 229 -11.46 54.85 10.96
N GLU A 230 -12.44 54.45 11.77
CA GLU A 230 -13.44 55.22 12.55
C GLU A 230 -14.45 56.16 11.85
N SER A 231 -15.72 55.78 11.90
CA SER A 231 -16.79 56.62 12.50
C SER A 231 -18.11 55.83 12.61
N ASP A 232 -18.67 55.81 13.81
CA ASP A 232 -20.00 55.30 14.14
C ASP A 232 -21.12 55.98 13.35
N CYS A 233 -22.18 55.22 13.02
CA CYS A 233 -23.58 55.65 13.09
C CYS A 233 -24.51 54.48 12.77
N SER A 234 -25.30 54.06 13.76
CA SER A 234 -26.48 53.20 13.63
C SER A 234 -27.63 53.95 12.95
N SER A 235 -28.38 53.29 12.06
CA SER A 235 -29.85 53.28 12.06
C SER A 235 -30.44 52.45 10.89
N THR A 236 -31.16 51.40 11.27
CA THR A 236 -32.48 50.92 10.81
C THR A 236 -32.98 51.15 9.36
N ASN A 237 -33.46 50.04 8.78
CA ASN A 237 -34.66 49.84 7.94
C ASN A 237 -35.23 51.04 7.16
N GLU A 238 -35.46 50.86 5.86
CA GLU A 238 -36.83 50.83 5.33
C GLU A 238 -36.94 50.27 3.91
N ARG A 239 -38.12 49.67 3.68
CA ARG A 239 -38.74 49.24 2.42
C ARG A 239 -39.05 50.47 1.55
N GLY A 240 -39.08 50.30 0.23
CA GLY A 240 -39.69 51.31 -0.66
C GLY A 240 -39.59 50.91 -2.13
N ASP A 241 -40.76 50.70 -2.72
CA ASP A 241 -41.03 50.33 -4.11
C ASP A 241 -40.73 51.44 -5.13
N ASP A 242 -40.81 51.02 -6.39
CA ASP A 242 -41.44 51.70 -7.53
C ASP A 242 -40.63 52.63 -8.46
N GLN A 243 -40.49 52.10 -9.69
CA GLN A 243 -40.86 52.68 -10.98
C GLN A 243 -40.34 54.04 -11.49
N THR A 244 -40.07 53.96 -12.80
CA THR A 244 -40.34 54.90 -13.91
C THR A 244 -39.34 55.97 -14.35
N GLU A 245 -39.08 55.87 -15.66
CA GLU A 245 -39.02 56.90 -16.70
C GLU A 245 -37.75 57.71 -17.00
N LYS A 246 -37.30 57.49 -18.25
CA LYS A 246 -36.96 58.47 -19.31
C LYS A 246 -36.12 59.69 -18.95
N SER A 247 -35.01 59.82 -19.68
CA SER A 247 -34.92 60.70 -20.85
C SER A 247 -33.86 60.19 -21.81
#